data_AF-A0AAU2I0T9-F1
#
_entry.id   AF-A0AAU2I0T9-F1
#
_cell.length_a   1.000
_cell.length_b   1.000
_cell.length_c   1.000
_cell.angle_alpha   90.00
_cell.angle_beta   90.00
_cell.angle_gamma   90.00
#
_symmetry.space_group_name_H-M   'P 1'
#
loop_
_entity.id
_entity.type
_entity.pdbx_description
1 polymer ?
#
loop_
_entity_poly.entity_id
_entity_poly.type
_entity_poly.pdbx_seq_one_letter_code
_entity_poly.pdbx_strand_id
1 'polypeptide(L)'
;MPSYRCFPSAKKKDSWPLGIVPPTEGSLDRETWNRLIVTLTQYSPAGPDTRCLAYYNPLTLGATDFDNLHVRAGRLGDAEILYDQSEADFSPSNLWADDRSWVLCTDYDLWATKIAGLPALINALLNDSEIEAVRLPWAH
;
A
#
# COMPACT_ATOMS: atom_id res chain seq x y z
N MET A 1 12.52 -3.73 -8.42
CA MET A 1 13.16 -4.00 -7.10
C MET A 1 13.25 -5.50 -6.87
N PRO A 2 14.23 -5.99 -6.11
CA PRO A 2 14.17 -7.35 -5.61
C PRO A 2 12.98 -7.49 -4.65
N SER A 3 12.20 -8.54 -4.83
CA SER A 3 11.19 -9.03 -3.88
C SER A 3 11.27 -10.55 -3.87
N TYR A 4 10.62 -11.24 -2.94
CA TYR A 4 10.62 -12.71 -2.95
C TYR A 4 10.11 -13.32 -4.28
N ARG A 5 9.36 -12.57 -5.09
CA ARG A 5 8.88 -12.97 -6.44
C ARG A 5 9.66 -12.34 -7.59
N CYS A 6 10.54 -11.37 -7.33
CA CYS A 6 11.30 -10.67 -8.36
C CYS A 6 12.79 -10.65 -8.01
N PHE A 7 13.61 -11.31 -8.81
CA PHE A 7 15.07 -11.17 -8.74
C PHE A 7 15.55 -10.60 -10.09
N PRO A 8 15.61 -9.25 -10.27
CA PRO A 8 15.86 -8.64 -11.58
C PRO A 8 17.16 -9.08 -12.26
N SER A 9 18.14 -9.50 -11.45
CA SER A 9 19.43 -10.05 -11.91
C SER A 9 19.35 -11.51 -12.39
N ALA A 10 18.31 -12.25 -12.02
CA ALA A 10 18.10 -13.62 -12.46
C ALA A 10 17.61 -13.65 -13.91
N LYS A 11 18.53 -13.94 -14.83
CA LYS A 11 18.24 -14.08 -16.26
C LYS A 11 18.50 -15.51 -16.73
N LYS A 12 17.66 -15.99 -17.64
CA LYS A 12 17.85 -17.25 -18.39
C LYS A 12 17.82 -16.91 -19.88
N LYS A 13 18.92 -17.15 -20.60
CA LYS A 13 19.08 -16.79 -22.02
C LYS A 13 18.68 -15.33 -22.28
N ASP A 14 19.22 -14.42 -21.46
CA ASP A 14 19.01 -12.97 -21.54
C ASP A 14 17.57 -12.47 -21.32
N SER A 15 16.64 -13.35 -20.93
CA SER A 15 15.26 -13.00 -20.55
C SER A 15 14.96 -13.39 -19.09
N TRP A 16 13.89 -12.84 -18.52
CA TRP A 16 13.39 -13.26 -17.21
C TRP A 16 12.68 -14.62 -17.31
N PRO A 17 12.96 -15.56 -16.39
CA PRO A 17 12.13 -16.75 -16.22
C PRO A 17 10.65 -16.37 -16.02
N LEU A 18 9.73 -17.20 -16.53
CA LEU A 18 8.28 -16.98 -16.42
C LEU A 18 7.76 -16.82 -14.98
N GLY A 19 8.50 -17.34 -14.00
CA GLY A 19 8.15 -17.20 -12.58
C GLY A 19 8.57 -15.88 -11.94
N ILE A 20 9.25 -14.99 -12.65
CA ILE A 20 9.57 -13.64 -12.16
C ILE A 20 8.35 -12.75 -12.36
N VAL A 21 7.82 -12.24 -11.27
CA VAL A 21 6.72 -11.26 -11.27
C VAL A 21 7.28 -9.95 -10.72
N PRO A 22 7.47 -8.90 -11.54
CA PRO A 22 7.93 -7.61 -11.04
C PRO A 22 6.88 -7.00 -10.11
N PRO A 23 7.29 -6.21 -9.11
CA PRO A 23 6.33 -5.45 -8.31
C PRO A 23 5.58 -4.44 -9.20
N THR A 24 4.33 -4.14 -8.84
CA THR A 24 3.59 -3.04 -9.45
C THR A 24 4.26 -1.73 -9.05
N GLU A 25 4.60 -0.89 -10.02
CA GLU A 25 5.22 0.41 -9.73
C GLU A 25 4.23 1.30 -8.96
N GLY A 26 4.69 1.91 -7.86
CA GLY A 26 3.86 2.81 -7.05
C GLY A 26 2.61 2.22 -6.44
N SER A 27 2.49 0.89 -6.38
CA SER A 27 1.34 0.22 -5.78
C SER A 27 1.75 -1.12 -5.19
N LEU A 28 1.00 -1.56 -4.19
CA LEU A 28 1.03 -2.97 -3.81
C LEU A 28 0.34 -3.79 -4.90
N ASP A 29 0.72 -5.06 -5.07
CA ASP A 29 -0.12 -5.99 -5.80
C ASP A 29 -1.40 -6.29 -4.99
N ARG A 30 -2.41 -6.86 -5.66
CA ARG A 30 -3.72 -7.13 -5.07
C ARG A 30 -3.65 -8.00 -3.82
N GLU A 31 -2.79 -9.01 -3.82
CA GLU A 31 -2.71 -9.98 -2.72
C GLU A 31 -2.15 -9.30 -1.47
N THR A 32 -1.07 -8.53 -1.64
CA THR A 32 -0.50 -7.73 -0.54
C THR A 32 -1.43 -6.60 -0.10
N TRP A 33 -2.15 -5.93 -1.02
CA TRP A 33 -3.15 -4.92 -0.68
C TRP A 33 -4.26 -5.49 0.20
N ASN A 34 -4.89 -6.58 -0.21
CA ASN A 34 -5.99 -7.19 0.55
C ASN A 34 -5.51 -7.67 1.93
N ARG A 35 -4.33 -8.29 2.02
CA ARG A 35 -3.73 -8.69 3.30
C ARG A 35 -3.46 -7.51 4.22
N LEU A 36 -2.97 -6.40 3.66
CA LEU A 36 -2.78 -5.16 4.39
C LEU A 36 -4.12 -4.63 4.92
N ILE A 37 -5.18 -4.57 4.10
CA ILE A 37 -6.51 -4.10 4.53
C ILE A 37 -7.08 -4.98 5.65
N VAL A 38 -6.94 -6.31 5.56
CA VAL A 38 -7.34 -7.23 6.63
C VAL A 38 -6.58 -6.93 7.93
N THR A 39 -5.26 -6.72 7.84
CA THR A 39 -4.43 -6.41 9.01
C THR A 39 -4.81 -5.06 9.62
N LEU A 40 -4.95 -4.01 8.80
CA LEU A 40 -5.41 -2.70 9.26
C LEU A 40 -6.77 -2.81 9.93
N THR A 41 -7.69 -3.60 9.36
CA THR A 41 -9.03 -3.84 9.92
C THR A 41 -8.92 -4.47 11.31
N GLN A 42 -8.10 -5.50 11.48
CA GLN A 42 -7.94 -6.17 12.77
C GLN A 42 -7.37 -5.25 13.86
N TYR A 43 -6.48 -4.32 13.49
CA TYR A 43 -5.75 -3.47 14.44
C TYR A 43 -6.30 -2.03 14.55
N SER A 44 -7.37 -1.71 13.83
CA SER A 44 -8.07 -0.43 13.98
C SER A 44 -9.14 -0.52 15.06
N PRO A 45 -9.32 0.50 15.93
CA PRO A 45 -10.24 0.43 17.07
C PRO A 45 -11.70 0.11 16.69
N ALA A 46 -12.17 0.59 15.54
CA ALA A 46 -13.53 0.37 15.04
C ALA A 46 -13.60 -0.75 13.99
N GLY A 47 -12.54 -1.54 13.82
CA GLY A 47 -12.52 -2.65 12.89
C GLY A 47 -12.87 -2.22 11.44
N PRO A 48 -13.78 -2.91 10.75
CA PRO A 48 -14.18 -2.56 9.38
C PRO A 48 -14.92 -1.22 9.30
N ASP A 49 -15.53 -0.75 10.41
CA ASP A 49 -16.23 0.53 10.46
C ASP A 49 -15.29 1.73 10.68
N THR A 50 -13.99 1.49 10.80
CA THR A 50 -12.97 2.55 10.93
C THR A 50 -13.08 3.50 9.75
N ARG A 51 -13.37 4.78 10.04
CA ARG A 51 -13.37 5.83 9.03
C ARG A 51 -11.94 6.07 8.57
N CYS A 52 -11.74 6.13 7.26
CA CYS A 52 -10.44 6.39 6.65
C CYS A 52 -10.56 7.35 5.47
N LEU A 53 -9.45 7.98 5.14
CA LEU A 53 -9.31 8.87 4.01
C LEU A 53 -8.22 8.35 3.07
N ALA A 54 -8.47 8.43 1.77
CA ALA A 54 -7.57 8.01 0.71
C ALA A 54 -7.25 9.22 -0.18
N TYR A 55 -5.99 9.61 -0.23
CA TYR A 55 -5.49 10.68 -1.08
C TYR A 55 -4.83 10.11 -2.34
N TYR A 56 -5.09 10.74 -3.47
CA TYR A 56 -4.44 10.44 -4.74
C TYR A 56 -3.64 11.66 -5.20
N ASN A 57 -2.36 11.46 -5.51
CA ASN A 57 -1.52 12.48 -6.09
C ASN A 57 -2.05 12.88 -7.49
N PRO A 58 -2.21 14.18 -7.80
CA PRO A 58 -2.63 14.63 -9.14
C PRO A 58 -1.85 14.02 -10.30
N LEU A 59 -0.56 13.70 -10.09
CA LEU A 59 0.27 13.07 -11.11
C LEU A 59 -0.21 11.67 -11.49
N THR A 60 -0.84 10.94 -10.56
CA THR A 60 -1.46 9.63 -10.85
C THR A 60 -2.86 9.74 -11.43
N LEU A 61 -3.41 10.96 -11.51
CA LEU A 61 -4.74 11.31 -12.06
C LEU A 61 -4.62 12.12 -13.37
N GLY A 62 -3.57 11.87 -14.14
CA GLY A 62 -3.34 12.50 -15.45
C GLY A 62 -2.90 13.97 -15.37
N ALA A 63 -2.54 14.48 -14.19
CA ALA A 63 -2.02 15.83 -14.00
C ALA A 63 -2.96 16.93 -14.53
N THR A 64 -4.27 16.72 -14.41
CA THR A 64 -5.30 17.62 -14.98
C THR A 64 -5.80 18.68 -14.00
N ASP A 65 -5.72 18.42 -12.70
CA ASP A 65 -6.15 19.31 -11.63
C ASP A 65 -5.16 19.27 -10.46
N PHE A 66 -4.46 20.38 -10.25
CA PHE A 66 -3.50 20.55 -9.14
C PHE A 66 -4.05 21.43 -8.02
N ASP A 67 -5.17 22.11 -8.27
CA ASP A 67 -5.74 23.10 -7.35
C ASP A 67 -6.70 22.43 -6.36
N ASN A 68 -7.29 21.28 -6.72
CA ASN A 68 -8.18 20.51 -5.85
C ASN A 68 -7.51 19.23 -5.34
N LEU A 69 -7.57 19.03 -4.01
CA LEU A 69 -7.08 17.81 -3.39
C LEU A 69 -8.06 16.65 -3.66
N HIS A 70 -7.55 15.58 -4.28
CA HIS A 70 -8.32 14.36 -4.52
C HIS A 70 -8.28 13.45 -3.29
N VAL A 71 -9.15 13.73 -2.32
CA VAL A 71 -9.32 12.92 -1.11
C VAL A 71 -10.69 12.27 -1.09
N ARG A 72 -10.72 10.95 -0.96
CA ARG A 72 -11.94 10.16 -0.74
C ARG A 72 -12.06 9.80 0.73
N ALA A 73 -13.28 9.77 1.25
CA ALA A 73 -13.57 9.31 2.61
C ALA A 73 -14.48 8.08 2.55
N GLY A 74 -14.23 7.11 3.43
CA GLY A 74 -14.98 5.86 3.48
C GLY A 74 -14.73 5.09 4.76
N ARG A 75 -15.17 3.82 4.76
CA ARG A 75 -14.83 2.86 5.82
C ARG A 75 -13.74 1.93 5.35
N LEU A 76 -12.91 1.49 6.29
CA LEU A 76 -11.81 0.59 6.03
C LEU A 76 -12.27 -0.76 5.47
N GLY A 77 -13.43 -1.26 5.88
CA GLY A 77 -14.02 -2.51 5.35
C GLY A 77 -14.37 -2.43 3.85
N ASP A 78 -14.53 -1.22 3.31
CA ASP A 78 -14.78 -1.01 1.89
C ASP A 78 -13.47 -0.76 1.10
N ALA A 79 -12.30 -0.70 1.77
CA ALA A 79 -11.05 -0.23 1.17
C ALA A 79 -10.42 -1.18 0.14
N GLU A 80 -10.78 -2.47 0.13
CA GLU A 80 -10.33 -3.40 -0.92
C GLU A 80 -10.73 -2.91 -2.32
N ILE A 81 -11.88 -2.23 -2.45
CA ILE A 81 -12.39 -1.70 -3.71
C ILE A 81 -11.48 -0.62 -4.33
N LEU A 82 -10.63 0.01 -3.51
CA LEU A 82 -9.70 1.05 -3.98
C LEU A 82 -8.63 0.49 -4.92
N TYR A 83 -8.41 -0.82 -4.93
CA TYR A 83 -7.56 -1.48 -5.91
C TYR A 83 -8.23 -1.59 -7.29
N ASP A 84 -9.55 -1.80 -7.31
CA ASP A 84 -10.33 -2.05 -8.54
C ASP A 84 -10.95 -0.79 -9.16
N GLN A 85 -11.27 0.18 -8.31
CA GLN A 85 -12.04 1.38 -8.66
C GLN A 85 -11.25 2.67 -8.40
N SER A 86 -9.92 2.60 -8.50
CA SER A 86 -9.12 3.80 -8.58
C SER A 86 -9.38 4.47 -9.93
N GLU A 87 -9.74 5.76 -9.92
CA GLU A 87 -9.71 6.60 -11.13
C GLU A 87 -8.27 6.79 -11.63
N ALA A 88 -7.29 6.49 -10.78
CA ALA A 88 -5.87 6.40 -11.10
C ALA A 88 -5.51 4.96 -11.52
N ASP A 89 -4.48 4.83 -12.36
CA ASP A 89 -3.83 3.53 -12.63
C ASP A 89 -3.03 2.98 -11.42
N PHE A 90 -3.13 3.65 -10.27
CA PHE A 90 -2.33 3.43 -9.07
C PHE A 90 -3.19 3.37 -7.81
N SER A 91 -2.67 2.71 -6.78
CA SER A 91 -3.23 2.76 -5.42
C SER A 91 -3.18 4.19 -4.84
N PRO A 92 -3.97 4.51 -3.79
CA PRO A 92 -3.92 5.82 -3.17
C PRO A 92 -2.52 6.15 -2.66
N SER A 93 -1.99 7.33 -3.00
CA SER A 93 -0.70 7.82 -2.52
C SER A 93 -0.60 7.80 -1.00
N ASN A 94 -1.71 8.12 -0.32
CA ASN A 94 -1.85 7.93 1.12
C ASN A 94 -3.21 7.35 1.47
N LEU A 95 -3.24 6.52 2.50
CA LEU A 95 -4.45 6.04 3.16
C LEU A 95 -4.25 6.19 4.67
N TRP A 96 -5.17 6.77 5.40
CA TRP A 96 -5.04 6.91 6.87
C TRP A 96 -6.38 6.78 7.57
N ALA A 97 -6.34 6.28 8.81
CA ALA A 97 -7.50 6.33 9.68
C ALA A 97 -7.78 7.76 10.14
N ASP A 98 -9.06 8.13 10.22
CA ASP A 98 -9.52 9.46 10.64
C ASP A 98 -9.05 9.80 12.07
N ASP A 99 -8.92 8.78 12.93
CA ASP A 99 -8.38 8.89 14.29
C ASP A 99 -6.84 8.98 14.35
N ARG A 100 -6.16 8.89 13.20
CA ARG A 100 -4.70 8.93 13.04
C ARG A 100 -3.95 7.81 13.75
N SER A 101 -4.63 6.71 14.07
CA SER A 101 -4.00 5.52 14.66
C SER A 101 -2.98 4.84 13.73
N TRP A 102 -3.11 5.06 12.42
CA TRP A 102 -2.14 4.65 11.41
C TRP A 102 -2.23 5.50 10.13
N VAL A 103 -1.16 5.47 9.34
CA VAL A 103 -1.06 6.03 7.99
C VAL A 103 -0.22 5.13 7.10
N LEU A 104 -0.68 4.98 5.86
CA LEU A 104 -0.03 4.33 4.74
C LEU A 104 0.47 5.40 3.76
N CYS A 105 1.64 5.19 3.18
CA CYS A 105 2.18 5.99 2.10
C CYS A 105 2.73 5.07 1.01
N THR A 106 2.12 5.10 -0.17
CA THR A 106 2.51 4.29 -1.34
C THR A 106 2.49 5.21 -2.56
N ASP A 107 3.62 5.85 -2.81
CA ASP A 107 3.78 6.79 -3.93
C ASP A 107 4.66 6.15 -4.99
N TYR A 108 4.45 6.51 -6.26
CA TYR A 108 5.12 5.89 -7.40
C TYR A 108 6.62 6.15 -7.45
N ASP A 109 7.09 7.24 -6.84
CA ASP A 109 8.52 7.51 -6.69
C ASP A 109 9.13 6.78 -5.48
N LEU A 110 8.31 6.14 -4.63
CA LEU A 110 8.80 5.37 -3.48
C LEU A 110 9.17 3.95 -3.88
N TRP A 111 10.21 3.47 -3.18
CA TRP A 111 10.71 2.10 -3.32
C TRP A 111 9.90 1.11 -2.48
N ALA A 112 9.09 1.59 -1.54
CA ALA A 112 8.26 0.71 -0.73
C ALA A 112 7.08 1.49 -0.16
N THR A 113 6.01 0.76 0.12
CA THR A 113 4.93 1.25 0.96
C THR A 113 5.43 1.44 2.38
N LYS A 114 5.28 2.66 2.89
CA LYS A 114 5.60 3.00 4.29
C LYS A 114 4.33 2.98 5.11
N ILE A 115 4.44 2.46 6.32
CA ILE A 115 3.36 2.43 7.29
C ILE A 115 3.84 2.94 8.64
N ALA A 116 3.06 3.81 9.25
CA ALA A 116 3.23 4.23 10.64
C ALA A 116 1.93 3.93 11.39
N GLY A 117 2.04 3.51 12.64
CA GLY A 117 0.89 3.19 13.48
C GLY A 117 1.30 2.52 14.78
N LEU A 118 0.31 1.95 15.48
CA LEU A 118 0.53 1.30 16.77
C LEU A 118 1.55 0.14 16.68
N PRO A 119 2.38 -0.09 17.72
CA PRO A 119 3.38 -1.16 17.71
C PRO A 119 2.79 -2.55 17.42
N ALA A 120 1.55 -2.82 17.86
CA ALA A 120 0.86 -4.08 17.61
C ALA A 120 0.59 -4.29 16.11
N LEU A 121 0.16 -3.25 15.39
CA LEU A 121 -0.03 -3.26 13.93
C LEU A 121 1.31 -3.51 13.23
N ILE A 122 2.37 -2.78 13.60
CA ILE A 122 3.69 -2.94 12.99
C ILE A 122 4.24 -4.36 13.21
N ASN A 123 4.09 -4.90 14.41
CA ASN A 123 4.51 -6.27 14.72
C ASN A 123 3.69 -7.31 13.93
N ALA A 124 2.40 -7.09 13.68
CA ALA A 124 1.60 -7.99 12.86
C ALA A 124 2.12 -8.05 11.43
N LEU A 125 2.43 -6.89 10.82
CA LEU A 125 2.96 -6.80 9.47
C LEU A 125 4.35 -7.46 9.35
N LEU A 126 5.22 -7.25 10.34
CA LEU A 126 6.55 -7.87 10.36
C LEU A 126 6.52 -9.41 10.54
N ASN A 127 5.44 -9.95 11.09
CA ASN A 127 5.27 -11.39 11.30
C ASN A 127 4.41 -12.06 10.23
N ASP A 128 3.92 -11.32 9.22
CA ASP A 128 3.18 -11.89 8.10
C ASP A 128 4.16 -12.43 7.06
N SER A 129 4.15 -13.75 6.82
CA SER A 129 5.07 -14.42 5.90
C SER A 129 4.88 -14.02 4.43
N GLU A 130 3.72 -13.46 4.08
CA GLU A 130 3.41 -13.04 2.71
C GLU A 130 3.69 -11.55 2.48
N ILE A 131 4.07 -10.79 3.53
CA ILE A 131 4.42 -9.38 3.45
C ILE A 131 5.92 -9.24 3.73
N GLU A 132 6.67 -8.83 2.71
CA GLU A 132 8.09 -8.48 2.88
C GLU A 132 8.20 -7.09 3.53
N ALA A 133 8.47 -7.07 4.84
CA ALA A 133 8.53 -5.83 5.62
C ALA A 133 9.81 -5.73 6.45
N VAL A 134 10.31 -4.50 6.60
CA VAL A 134 11.40 -4.17 7.51
C VAL A 134 11.00 -3.00 8.39
N ARG A 135 11.41 -3.03 9.66
CA ARG A 135 11.24 -1.89 10.55
C ARG A 135 12.31 -0.86 10.25
N LEU A 136 11.90 0.39 10.02
CA LEU A 136 12.84 1.49 9.86
C LEU A 136 13.55 1.75 11.20
N PRO A 137 14.90 1.73 11.24
CA PRO A 137 15.66 1.69 12.49
C PRO A 137 15.62 3.01 13.28
N TRP A 138 15.19 4.09 12.66
CA TRP A 138 15.11 5.44 13.24
C TRP A 138 13.67 5.84 13.62
N ALA A 139 12.69 4.98 13.36
CA ALA A 139 11.31 5.16 13.80
C ALA A 139 11.10 4.41 15.12
N HIS A 140 11.18 5.15 16.24
CA HIS A 140 10.99 4.64 17.60
C HIS A 140 9.50 4.56 17.97
#